data_AF-B4JND9-F1
#
_entry.id   AF-B4JND9-F1
#
_cell.length_a   1.000
_cell.length_b   1.000
_cell.length_c   1.000
_cell.angle_alpha   90.00
_cell.angle_beta   90.00
_cell.angle_gamma   90.00
#
_symmetry.space_group_name_H-M   'P 1'
#
loop_
_entity.id
_entity.type
_entity.pdbx_description
1 polymer ?
#
loop_
_entity_poly.entity_id
_entity_poly.type
_entity_poly.pdbx_seq_one_letter_code
_entity_poly.pdbx_strand_id
1 'polypeptide(L)'
;MYNFRLLRQLRLGGITQATATRLTQAPTCRRLLASHHKRRPQLGAVQSDQLQQLKTDYFEHRRELSNEEWQRVRQTLTDSYKYINSSNVDAVILGLCSTAEQLPLAKSYLGYLQAERIEPNAATLGRLLRVYNAAHHTRALSDAEQSEIVHICDAVQGAHETLDASSCEHLIHGLVATNHHWQRALPLLEMMKVTSTPSVAAYSALAAKAFSVAQPELAWRLLEEMLLARKLPKCEVYLAHLAHSAQNASTLVANLEQLLQFLERHDILISDLVAQQLMALAQRMPQQFQVASTRLDRMGKCTACQQHLQHVAISDAQFAELHESFLAKVLIRNDVFQKSTPEEVARFKQYVEQTAPYDCVIDGLNVAYSTGNKKPPQQLAKLLATVVRYFKERRKRVLVLGRQHMRNWSKPVWQYIQSNASVFLTNNLSHDDPFLLYATLRSGQETDFFSRDLMRSHAFLLGGDLKAVFRRWQQEHQYSLVTQTQTGQIIVKEPIRHRLSAHKVNNVWHVPCCDTYMTQPPDSFEVPEKWLCLTIT
;
A
#
# COMPACT_ATOMS: atom_id res chain seq x y z
N MET A 1 29.30 33.36 0.41
CA MET A 1 29.62 34.48 1.31
C MET A 1 29.44 35.77 0.54
N TYR A 2 28.98 36.81 1.26
CA TYR A 2 28.66 38.18 0.84
C TYR A 2 27.26 38.46 0.26
N ASN A 3 26.76 39.61 0.71
CA ASN A 3 25.42 39.93 1.16
C ASN A 3 25.26 41.46 1.06
N PHE A 4 24.02 41.96 1.13
CA PHE A 4 23.58 43.38 1.27
C PHE A 4 23.32 44.18 -0.03
N ARG A 5 22.04 44.51 -0.34
CA ARG A 5 21.21 45.69 0.11
C ARG A 5 21.80 47.01 -0.42
N LEU A 6 21.10 47.99 -0.97
CA LEU A 6 19.73 48.51 -0.85
C LEU A 6 19.59 49.60 -1.94
N LEU A 7 18.38 50.00 -2.36
CA LEU A 7 17.95 51.42 -2.39
C LEU A 7 16.52 51.62 -2.93
N ARG A 8 15.78 52.43 -2.17
CA ARG A 8 14.44 53.01 -2.40
C ARG A 8 14.57 54.35 -3.14
N GLN A 9 13.54 54.73 -3.91
CA GLN A 9 12.98 56.10 -4.09
C GLN A 9 11.68 55.93 -4.94
N LEU A 10 10.44 56.34 -4.61
CA LEU A 10 9.78 57.52 -4.02
C LEU A 10 9.04 58.39 -5.08
N ARG A 11 7.77 58.72 -4.77
CA ARG A 11 6.88 59.83 -5.26
C ARG A 11 6.02 59.60 -6.51
N LEU A 12 4.82 60.18 -6.69
CA LEU A 12 3.68 60.72 -5.90
C LEU A 12 2.73 61.41 -6.91
N GLY A 13 1.41 61.48 -6.62
CA GLY A 13 0.39 62.32 -7.29
C GLY A 13 -0.73 61.47 -7.92
N GLY A 14 -2.01 61.49 -7.52
CA GLY A 14 -2.96 62.57 -7.20
C GLY A 14 -4.03 62.57 -8.31
N ILE A 15 -5.34 62.35 -8.11
CA ILE A 15 -6.35 63.39 -7.79
C ILE A 15 -7.80 62.80 -7.83
N THR A 16 -8.58 63.14 -6.79
CA THR A 16 -10.05 63.40 -6.60
C THR A 16 -11.22 62.46 -6.91
N GLN A 17 -12.22 62.60 -6.02
CA GLN A 17 -13.50 61.91 -5.75
C GLN A 17 -14.67 62.27 -6.71
N ALA A 18 -15.70 61.40 -6.80
CA ALA A 18 -17.10 61.74 -6.47
C ALA A 18 -18.08 60.52 -6.51
N THR A 19 -18.76 60.30 -5.37
CA THR A 19 -20.18 59.90 -5.13
C THR A 19 -20.85 58.71 -5.86
N ALA A 20 -21.25 57.68 -5.07
CA ALA A 20 -22.65 57.22 -4.94
C ALA A 20 -22.80 56.14 -3.84
N THR A 21 -23.73 56.38 -2.92
CA THR A 21 -24.13 55.53 -1.78
C THR A 21 -25.08 54.40 -2.15
N ARG A 22 -24.89 53.18 -1.62
CA ARG A 22 -25.83 52.46 -0.70
C ARG A 22 -25.48 50.96 -0.50
N LEU A 23 -25.74 50.51 0.73
CA LEU A 23 -26.04 49.12 1.18
C LEU A 23 -24.86 48.18 1.54
N THR A 24 -24.59 48.16 2.85
CA THR A 24 -24.16 47.05 3.72
C THR A 24 -23.92 45.68 3.07
N GLN A 25 -22.63 45.31 2.93
CA GLN A 25 -22.17 43.93 2.83
C GLN A 25 -20.88 43.73 3.65
N ALA A 26 -20.77 42.53 4.23
CA ALA A 26 -19.78 42.06 5.19
C ALA A 26 -18.31 42.30 4.78
N PRO A 27 -17.37 42.43 5.75
CA PRO A 27 -15.97 42.70 5.42
C PRO A 27 -15.31 41.49 4.74
N THR A 28 -14.92 41.72 3.49
CA THR A 28 -13.99 40.91 2.70
C THR A 28 -12.66 40.76 3.44
N CYS A 29 -12.40 39.57 4.00
CA CYS A 29 -11.09 39.21 4.51
C CYS A 29 -10.13 39.00 3.33
N ARG A 30 -9.18 39.93 3.17
CA ARG A 30 -8.07 39.83 2.21
C ARG A 30 -7.36 38.50 2.40
N ARG A 31 -7.34 37.67 1.35
CA ARG A 31 -6.48 36.48 1.24
C ARG A 31 -5.02 36.91 1.34
N LEU A 32 -4.49 36.88 2.55
CA LEU A 32 -3.06 36.86 2.80
C LEU A 32 -2.52 35.54 2.24
N LEU A 33 -1.69 35.67 1.22
CA LEU A 33 -0.86 34.61 0.65
C LEU A 33 -0.13 33.91 1.80
N ALA A 34 -0.47 32.64 2.04
CA ALA A 34 0.17 31.79 3.02
C ALA A 34 1.64 31.60 2.62
N SER A 35 2.53 32.33 3.29
CA SER A 35 3.96 32.13 3.28
C SER A 35 4.29 30.70 3.67
N HIS A 36 5.09 30.02 2.84
CA HIS A 36 5.93 28.86 3.14
C HIS A 36 5.78 28.32 4.57
N HIS A 37 4.90 27.34 4.76
CA HIS A 37 4.98 26.46 5.91
C HIS A 37 6.37 25.81 5.88
N LYS A 38 7.28 26.30 6.74
CA LYS A 38 8.39 25.50 7.24
C LYS A 38 7.79 24.16 7.63
N ARG A 39 8.20 23.09 6.95
CA ARG A 39 7.94 21.72 7.37
C ARG A 39 8.18 21.68 8.87
N ARG A 40 7.18 21.26 9.66
CA ARG A 40 7.43 20.82 11.04
C ARG A 40 8.63 19.87 10.95
N PRO A 41 9.70 20.05 11.74
CA PRO A 41 10.79 19.09 11.75
C PRO A 41 10.16 17.73 12.04
N GLN A 42 10.29 16.81 11.09
CA GLN A 42 9.96 15.42 11.35
C GLN A 42 10.80 15.02 12.56
N LEU A 43 10.13 14.60 13.65
CA LEU A 43 10.79 14.06 14.84
C LEU A 43 11.69 12.92 14.37
N GLY A 44 13.00 13.14 14.36
CA GLY A 44 13.98 12.15 13.93
C GLY A 44 13.91 10.94 14.85
N ALA A 45 13.56 9.78 14.30
CA ALA A 45 13.62 8.53 15.02
C ALA A 45 15.07 8.24 15.45
N VAL A 46 15.24 7.66 16.64
CA VAL A 46 16.54 7.10 17.09
C VAL A 46 17.01 6.07 16.07
N GLN A 47 18.32 6.03 15.76
CA GLN A 47 18.87 5.02 14.87
C GLN A 47 18.60 3.63 15.46
N SER A 48 17.79 2.83 14.75
CA SER A 48 17.27 1.53 15.19
C SER A 48 18.38 0.57 15.65
N ASP A 49 19.58 0.69 15.07
CA ASP A 49 20.69 -0.23 15.28
C ASP A 49 21.32 -0.12 16.69
N GLN A 50 21.36 1.08 17.27
CA GLN A 50 21.97 1.31 18.60
C GLN A 50 21.06 0.88 19.75
N LEU A 51 19.75 1.11 19.61
CA LEU A 51 18.75 0.60 20.56
C LEU A 51 18.65 -0.93 20.50
N GLN A 52 18.86 -1.52 19.31
CA GLN A 52 18.91 -2.96 19.14
C GLN A 52 20.15 -3.56 19.83
N GLN A 53 21.32 -2.92 19.73
CA GLN A 53 22.51 -3.35 20.48
C GLN A 53 22.29 -3.32 22.00
N LEU A 54 21.70 -2.24 22.52
CA LEU A 54 21.38 -2.14 23.95
C LEU A 54 20.39 -3.24 24.40
N LYS A 55 19.42 -3.56 23.56
CA LYS A 55 18.49 -4.68 23.80
C LYS A 55 19.24 -6.02 23.88
N THR A 56 20.19 -6.26 22.98
CA THR A 56 21.03 -7.47 23.00
C THR A 56 21.91 -7.53 24.25
N ASP A 57 22.54 -6.43 24.63
CA ASP A 57 23.49 -6.40 25.75
C ASP A 57 22.83 -6.57 27.13
N TYR A 58 21.63 -5.99 27.32
CA TYR A 58 20.97 -5.96 28.63
C TYR A 58 19.77 -6.88 28.76
N PHE A 59 18.99 -7.12 27.69
CA PHE A 59 17.66 -7.71 27.80
C PHE A 59 17.52 -9.10 27.17
N GLU A 60 18.43 -9.51 26.28
CA GLU A 60 18.39 -10.86 25.72
C GLU A 60 18.66 -11.91 26.81
N HIS A 61 17.84 -12.97 26.84
CA HIS A 61 17.93 -14.10 27.78
C HIS A 61 17.80 -13.75 29.27
N ARG A 62 17.43 -12.52 29.64
CA ARG A 62 17.21 -12.11 31.04
C ARG A 62 15.74 -11.98 31.40
N ARG A 63 15.39 -12.43 32.60
CA ARG A 63 14.02 -12.35 33.15
C ARG A 63 13.85 -11.26 34.21
N GLU A 64 14.95 -10.77 34.77
CA GLU A 64 14.99 -9.73 35.78
C GLU A 64 16.34 -9.01 35.74
N LEU A 65 16.36 -7.78 36.25
CA LEU A 65 17.56 -7.01 36.54
C LEU A 65 17.43 -6.42 37.94
N SER A 66 18.56 -6.22 38.61
CA SER A 66 18.62 -5.53 39.90
C SER A 66 18.30 -4.03 39.75
N ASN A 67 17.91 -3.38 40.85
CA ASN A 67 17.61 -1.95 40.86
C ASN A 67 18.81 -1.11 40.38
N GLU A 68 20.04 -1.51 40.74
CA GLU A 68 21.27 -0.85 40.29
C GLU A 68 21.47 -1.00 38.77
N GLU A 69 21.19 -2.18 38.21
CA GLU A 69 21.26 -2.40 36.76
C GLU A 69 20.20 -1.58 36.02
N TRP A 70 18.97 -1.51 36.53
CA TRP A 70 17.93 -0.67 35.95
C TRP A 70 18.28 0.81 35.97
N GLN A 71 18.86 1.28 37.08
CA GLN A 71 19.36 2.64 37.19
C GLN A 71 20.47 2.92 36.16
N ARG A 72 21.42 1.99 35.98
CA ARG A 72 22.47 2.10 34.95
C ARG A 72 21.87 2.16 33.55
N VAL A 73 20.92 1.28 33.21
CA VAL A 73 20.25 1.28 31.90
C VAL A 73 19.55 2.63 31.64
N ARG A 74 18.82 3.15 32.64
CA ARG A 74 18.12 4.44 32.55
C ARG A 74 19.07 5.61 32.35
N GLN A 75 20.20 5.63 33.08
CA GLN A 75 21.26 6.63 32.93
C GLN A 75 21.91 6.55 31.55
N THR A 76 22.35 5.36 31.14
CA THR A 76 22.94 5.12 29.81
C THR A 76 22.02 5.62 28.69
N LEU A 77 20.71 5.35 28.77
CA LEU A 77 19.75 5.81 27.76
C LEU A 77 19.58 7.34 27.75
N THR A 78 19.60 7.98 28.92
CA THR A 78 19.43 9.44 29.02
C THR A 78 20.70 10.18 28.58
N ASP A 79 21.88 9.65 28.93
CA ASP A 79 23.18 10.27 28.63
C ASP A 79 23.61 10.04 27.19
N SER A 80 23.33 8.85 26.63
CA SER A 80 23.78 8.47 25.28
C SER A 80 22.89 9.01 24.17
N TYR A 81 21.61 9.32 24.46
CA TYR A 81 20.64 9.70 23.44
C TYR A 81 19.99 11.05 23.74
N LYS A 82 20.31 12.07 22.93
CA LYS A 82 19.80 13.45 23.07
C LYS A 82 18.27 13.60 23.08
N TYR A 83 17.54 12.61 22.59
CA TYR A 83 16.07 12.65 22.48
C TYR A 83 15.37 11.85 23.58
N ILE A 84 16.12 11.11 24.39
CA ILE A 84 15.61 10.39 25.56
C ILE A 84 15.84 11.28 26.78
N ASN A 85 14.78 11.49 27.55
CA ASN A 85 14.80 12.31 28.75
C ASN A 85 14.04 11.59 29.88
N SER A 86 14.08 12.19 31.07
CA SER A 86 13.44 11.63 32.27
C SER A 86 11.93 11.37 32.12
N SER A 87 11.24 12.01 31.18
CA SER A 87 9.80 11.84 30.95
C SER A 87 9.45 10.70 29.98
N ASN A 88 10.38 10.29 29.10
CA ASN A 88 10.10 9.27 28.07
C ASN A 88 10.96 8.01 28.19
N VAL A 89 12.03 8.04 29.00
CA VAL A 89 12.98 6.93 29.15
C VAL A 89 12.28 5.64 29.59
N ASP A 90 11.31 5.72 30.49
CA ASP A 90 10.64 4.54 31.05
C ASP A 90 9.74 3.88 29.97
N ALA A 91 9.09 4.68 29.13
CA ALA A 91 8.33 4.18 27.98
C ALA A 91 9.22 3.60 26.88
N VAL A 92 10.45 4.13 26.71
CA VAL A 92 11.44 3.56 25.79
C VAL A 92 11.91 2.20 26.29
N ILE A 93 12.25 2.08 27.59
CA ILE A 93 12.69 0.81 28.19
C ILE A 93 11.62 -0.27 28.01
N LEU A 94 10.36 0.01 28.37
CA LEU A 94 9.27 -0.95 28.13
C LEU A 94 9.00 -1.20 26.64
N GLY A 95 9.24 -0.21 25.78
CA GLY A 95 9.17 -0.38 24.34
C GLY A 95 10.23 -1.35 23.78
N LEU A 96 11.39 -1.46 24.43
CA LEU A 96 12.45 -2.43 24.08
C LEU A 96 12.08 -3.85 24.52
N CYS A 97 11.30 -3.98 25.60
CA CYS A 97 10.68 -5.24 26.06
C CYS A 97 9.52 -5.65 25.13
N SER A 98 9.80 -5.94 23.87
CA SER A 98 8.77 -6.10 22.84
C SER A 98 8.27 -7.53 22.65
N THR A 99 8.88 -8.53 23.30
CA THR A 99 8.57 -9.95 23.10
C THR A 99 7.83 -10.57 24.28
N ALA A 100 7.12 -11.68 24.03
CA ALA A 100 6.36 -12.41 25.05
C ALA A 100 7.21 -12.85 26.25
N GLU A 101 8.44 -13.31 26.00
CA GLU A 101 9.36 -13.82 27.01
C GLU A 101 9.90 -12.73 27.94
N GLN A 102 9.79 -11.46 27.53
CA GLN A 102 10.26 -10.30 28.28
C GLN A 102 9.20 -9.72 29.21
N LEU A 103 8.01 -10.33 29.33
CA LEU A 103 7.00 -9.88 30.29
C LEU A 103 7.52 -9.88 31.75
N PRO A 104 8.23 -10.92 32.25
CA PRO A 104 8.84 -10.88 33.58
C PRO A 104 9.84 -9.72 33.74
N LEU A 105 10.63 -9.44 32.70
CA LEU A 105 11.60 -8.34 32.70
C LEU A 105 10.90 -6.98 32.77
N ALA A 106 9.82 -6.80 32.01
CA ALA A 106 8.98 -5.61 32.07
C ALA A 106 8.35 -5.41 33.47
N LYS A 107 7.92 -6.50 34.12
CA LYS A 107 7.42 -6.47 35.50
C LYS A 107 8.53 -6.13 36.51
N SER A 108 9.72 -6.69 36.35
CA SER A 108 10.90 -6.34 37.16
C SER A 108 11.21 -4.84 37.08
N TYR A 109 11.11 -4.24 35.88
CA TYR A 109 11.29 -2.81 35.72
C TYR A 109 10.21 -1.97 36.43
N LEU A 110 8.94 -2.40 36.39
CA LEU A 110 7.91 -1.76 37.21
C LEU A 110 8.20 -1.86 38.71
N GLY A 111 8.71 -3.00 39.17
CA GLY A 111 9.15 -3.17 40.56
C GLY A 111 10.24 -2.18 40.95
N TYR A 112 11.21 -1.94 40.05
CA TYR A 112 12.21 -0.89 40.23
C TYR A 112 11.59 0.51 40.32
N LEU A 113 10.65 0.87 39.42
CA LEU A 113 9.98 2.18 39.47
C LEU A 113 9.23 2.38 40.79
N GLN A 114 8.55 1.34 41.28
CA GLN A 114 7.88 1.38 42.58
C GLN A 114 8.85 1.54 43.75
N ALA A 115 9.99 0.83 43.74
CA ALA A 115 11.02 0.94 44.77
C ALA A 115 11.61 2.35 44.85
N GLU A 116 11.82 2.99 43.69
CA GLU A 116 12.29 4.37 43.57
C GLU A 116 11.19 5.43 43.74
N ARG A 117 9.94 5.01 44.02
CA ARG A 117 8.76 5.88 44.15
C ARG A 117 8.50 6.75 42.92
N ILE A 118 8.77 6.20 41.73
CA ILE A 118 8.50 6.83 40.43
C ILE A 118 7.16 6.31 39.91
N GLU A 119 6.19 7.21 39.73
CA GLU A 119 4.91 6.84 39.13
C GLU A 119 5.02 6.68 37.61
N PRO A 120 4.65 5.50 37.05
CA PRO A 120 4.67 5.30 35.60
C PRO A 120 3.62 6.18 34.91
N ASN A 121 4.05 6.91 33.88
CA ASN A 121 3.12 7.69 33.06
C ASN A 121 2.27 6.80 32.12
N ALA A 122 1.20 7.38 31.56
CA ALA A 122 0.27 6.68 30.67
C ALA A 122 0.95 6.03 29.45
N ALA A 123 2.01 6.66 28.90
CA ALA A 123 2.75 6.10 27.78
C ALA A 123 3.53 4.82 28.17
N THR A 124 4.12 4.81 29.36
CA THR A 124 4.84 3.66 29.93
C THR A 124 3.87 2.51 30.17
N LEU A 125 2.74 2.78 30.82
CA LEU A 125 1.68 1.80 31.03
C LEU A 125 1.11 1.26 29.71
N GLY A 126 0.91 2.11 28.70
CA GLY A 126 0.47 1.69 27.38
C GLY A 126 1.47 0.76 26.68
N ARG A 127 2.79 0.97 26.86
CA ARG A 127 3.82 0.06 26.34
C ARG A 127 3.77 -1.29 27.04
N LEU A 128 3.53 -1.32 28.34
CA LEU A 128 3.36 -2.58 29.07
C LEU A 128 2.18 -3.42 28.53
N LEU A 129 1.06 -2.78 28.18
CA LEU A 129 -0.08 -3.48 27.58
C LEU A 129 0.27 -4.18 26.26
N ARG A 130 1.23 -3.64 25.49
CA ARG A 130 1.74 -4.33 24.29
C ARG A 130 2.56 -5.57 24.63
N VAL A 131 3.31 -5.56 25.73
CA VAL A 131 4.06 -6.72 26.20
C VAL A 131 3.10 -7.82 26.66
N TYR A 132 2.04 -7.44 27.39
CA TYR A 132 0.96 -8.34 27.74
C TYR A 132 0.28 -8.95 26.52
N ASN A 133 -0.01 -8.14 25.50
CA ASN A 133 -0.58 -8.62 24.25
C ASN A 133 0.37 -9.60 23.53
N ALA A 134 1.68 -9.33 23.50
CA ALA A 134 2.65 -10.26 22.95
C ALA A 134 2.66 -11.61 23.71
N ALA A 135 2.62 -11.58 25.05
CA ALA A 135 2.52 -12.77 25.87
C ALA A 135 1.22 -13.56 25.66
N HIS A 136 0.10 -12.85 25.44
CA HIS A 136 -1.19 -13.47 25.14
C HIS A 136 -1.17 -14.30 23.84
N HIS A 137 -0.39 -13.88 22.84
CA HIS A 137 -0.26 -14.62 21.59
C HIS A 137 0.57 -15.91 21.72
N THR A 138 1.37 -16.07 22.78
CA THR A 138 2.18 -17.28 23.02
C THR A 138 1.60 -18.19 24.09
N ARG A 139 0.85 -17.65 25.05
CA ARG A 139 0.21 -18.41 26.14
C ARG A 139 -1.06 -17.73 26.66
N ALA A 140 -1.87 -18.49 27.38
CA ALA A 140 -2.94 -17.92 28.20
C ALA A 140 -2.34 -17.06 29.34
N LEU A 141 -2.97 -15.90 29.60
CA LEU A 141 -2.62 -15.03 30.71
C LEU A 141 -3.36 -15.47 31.98
N SER A 142 -2.70 -15.37 33.14
CA SER A 142 -3.33 -15.68 34.43
C SER A 142 -4.40 -14.65 34.80
N ASP A 143 -5.30 -15.00 35.73
CA ASP A 143 -6.32 -14.06 36.20
C ASP A 143 -5.71 -12.82 36.88
N ALA A 144 -4.56 -12.98 37.54
CA ALA A 144 -3.80 -11.87 38.09
C ALA A 144 -3.29 -10.93 36.99
N GLU A 145 -2.70 -11.48 35.92
CA GLU A 145 -2.23 -10.69 34.77
C GLU A 145 -3.38 -9.97 34.05
N GLN A 146 -4.52 -10.64 33.89
CA GLN A 146 -5.72 -10.02 33.32
C GLN A 146 -6.26 -8.89 34.21
N SER A 147 -6.22 -9.07 35.53
CA SER A 147 -6.63 -8.04 36.49
C SER A 147 -5.69 -6.83 36.47
N GLU A 148 -4.37 -7.05 36.34
CA GLU A 148 -3.38 -5.99 36.16
C GLU A 148 -3.65 -5.17 34.90
N ILE A 149 -3.97 -5.83 33.78
CA ILE A 149 -4.35 -5.16 32.52
C ILE A 149 -5.57 -4.26 32.71
N VAL A 150 -6.62 -4.78 33.35
CA VAL A 150 -7.86 -4.02 33.60
C VAL A 150 -7.59 -2.81 34.47
N HIS A 151 -6.82 -2.97 35.55
CA HIS A 151 -6.43 -1.87 36.43
C HIS A 151 -5.66 -0.76 35.68
N ILE A 152 -4.72 -1.15 34.81
CA ILE A 152 -3.99 -0.18 33.97
C ILE A 152 -4.96 0.57 33.03
N CYS A 153 -5.91 -0.15 32.41
CA CYS A 153 -6.89 0.47 31.53
C CYS A 153 -7.78 1.46 32.30
N ASP A 154 -8.25 1.09 33.49
CA ASP A 154 -9.08 1.95 34.34
C ASP A 154 -8.32 3.21 34.77
N ALA A 155 -7.04 3.09 35.14
CA ALA A 155 -6.21 4.23 35.52
C ALA A 155 -6.02 5.22 34.35
N VAL A 156 -5.73 4.72 33.16
CA VAL A 156 -5.51 5.57 31.97
C VAL A 156 -6.82 6.21 31.50
N GLN A 157 -7.94 5.47 31.50
CA GLN A 157 -9.26 6.01 31.11
C GLN A 157 -9.83 6.97 32.16
N GLY A 158 -9.53 6.78 33.45
CA GLY A 158 -9.96 7.68 34.51
C GLY A 158 -9.23 9.03 34.52
N ALA A 159 -8.01 9.08 33.98
CA ALA A 159 -7.21 10.30 33.94
C ALA A 159 -7.67 11.30 32.86
N HIS A 160 -8.33 10.82 31.78
CA HIS A 160 -8.67 11.64 30.62
C HIS A 160 -10.00 11.23 29.98
N GLU A 161 -10.87 12.21 29.70
CA GLU A 161 -12.17 11.98 29.04
C GLU A 161 -12.01 11.46 27.59
N THR A 162 -11.03 11.99 26.87
CA THR A 162 -10.70 11.58 25.50
C THR A 162 -9.22 11.23 25.39
N LEU A 163 -8.93 10.08 24.80
CA LEU A 163 -7.59 9.58 24.58
C LEU A 163 -7.15 9.80 23.13
N ASP A 164 -5.84 10.02 22.95
CA ASP A 164 -5.25 10.05 21.61
C ASP A 164 -5.20 8.64 20.98
N ALA A 165 -5.03 8.59 19.66
CA ALA A 165 -5.07 7.32 18.93
C ALA A 165 -3.99 6.31 19.39
N SER A 166 -2.80 6.76 19.80
CA SER A 166 -1.76 5.86 20.29
C SER A 166 -2.14 5.25 21.63
N SER A 167 -2.72 6.05 22.53
CA SER A 167 -3.21 5.57 23.82
C SER A 167 -4.37 4.57 23.65
N CYS A 168 -5.34 4.87 22.79
CA CYS A 168 -6.42 3.94 22.45
C CYS A 168 -5.88 2.61 21.90
N GLU A 169 -4.92 2.63 20.96
CA GLU A 169 -4.32 1.42 20.41
C GLU A 169 -3.68 0.55 21.49
N HIS A 170 -2.91 1.16 22.41
CA HIS A 170 -2.31 0.44 23.54
C HIS A 170 -3.35 -0.23 24.44
N LEU A 171 -4.42 0.50 24.79
CA LEU A 171 -5.51 -0.04 25.59
C LEU A 171 -6.24 -1.18 24.88
N ILE A 172 -6.49 -1.06 23.57
CA ILE A 172 -7.11 -2.12 22.75
C ILE A 172 -6.28 -3.41 22.81
N HIS A 173 -4.96 -3.30 22.63
CA HIS A 173 -4.05 -4.46 22.72
C HIS A 173 -4.10 -5.14 24.10
N GLY A 174 -4.15 -4.35 25.18
CA GLY A 174 -4.33 -4.87 26.53
C GLY A 174 -5.67 -5.58 26.72
N LEU A 175 -6.77 -4.89 26.43
CA LEU A 175 -8.13 -5.39 26.66
C LEU A 175 -8.43 -6.66 25.86
N VAL A 176 -7.93 -6.77 24.63
CA VAL A 176 -8.07 -8.00 23.80
C VAL A 176 -7.46 -9.23 24.48
N ALA A 177 -6.42 -9.05 25.29
CA ALA A 177 -5.79 -10.15 26.01
C ALA A 177 -6.63 -10.65 27.21
N THR A 178 -7.69 -9.95 27.59
CA THR A 178 -8.60 -10.35 28.67
C THR A 178 -9.75 -11.23 28.16
N ASN A 179 -10.29 -12.09 29.02
CA ASN A 179 -11.42 -12.95 28.67
C ASN A 179 -12.77 -12.22 28.74
N HIS A 180 -12.99 -11.42 29.78
CA HIS A 180 -14.30 -10.83 30.08
C HIS A 180 -14.43 -9.35 29.70
N HIS A 181 -13.32 -8.62 29.55
CA HIS A 181 -13.35 -7.15 29.42
C HIS A 181 -12.99 -6.64 28.02
N TRP A 182 -12.67 -7.52 27.07
CA TRP A 182 -12.21 -7.13 25.74
C TRP A 182 -13.21 -6.26 24.96
N GLN A 183 -14.52 -6.39 25.22
CA GLN A 183 -15.56 -5.58 24.56
C GLN A 183 -15.42 -4.07 24.85
N ARG A 184 -14.77 -3.71 25.97
CA ARG A 184 -14.42 -2.31 26.30
C ARG A 184 -13.47 -1.68 25.28
N ALA A 185 -12.83 -2.47 24.42
CA ALA A 185 -11.97 -1.99 23.36
C ALA A 185 -12.74 -1.44 22.14
N LEU A 186 -14.02 -1.82 21.95
CA LEU A 186 -14.81 -1.35 20.81
C LEU A 186 -15.07 0.17 20.86
N PRO A 187 -15.50 0.78 21.99
CA PRO A 187 -15.63 2.23 22.08
C PRO A 187 -14.30 2.98 21.90
N LEU A 188 -13.17 2.37 22.27
CA LEU A 188 -11.85 2.96 22.06
C LEU A 188 -11.49 3.04 20.58
N LEU A 189 -11.91 2.05 19.79
CA LEU A 189 -11.75 2.08 18.33
C LEU A 189 -12.58 3.22 17.71
N GLU A 190 -13.81 3.44 18.18
CA GLU A 190 -14.64 4.58 17.77
C GLU A 190 -14.00 5.92 18.19
N MET A 191 -13.44 6.00 19.40
CA MET A 191 -12.72 7.18 19.87
C MET A 191 -11.49 7.49 18.99
N MET A 192 -10.78 6.48 18.49
CA MET A 192 -9.69 6.70 17.53
C MET A 192 -10.20 7.43 16.29
N LYS A 193 -11.37 7.05 15.75
CA LYS A 193 -11.97 7.65 14.53
C LYS A 193 -12.22 9.15 14.65
N VAL A 194 -12.39 9.66 15.87
CA VAL A 194 -12.55 11.10 16.13
C VAL A 194 -11.27 11.88 15.78
N THR A 195 -10.10 11.31 16.05
CA THR A 195 -8.81 12.00 15.90
C THR A 195 -7.99 11.54 14.69
N SER A 196 -8.16 10.29 14.26
CA SER A 196 -7.41 9.70 13.16
C SER A 196 -8.09 8.43 12.60
N THR A 197 -7.62 7.91 11.47
CA THR A 197 -8.10 6.59 11.01
C THR A 197 -7.51 5.48 11.89
N PRO A 198 -8.31 4.59 12.49
CA PRO A 198 -7.79 3.57 13.40
C PRO A 198 -6.75 2.67 12.72
N SER A 199 -5.73 2.26 13.47
CA SER A 199 -4.56 1.59 12.91
C SER A 199 -4.86 0.16 12.47
N VAL A 200 -3.99 -0.38 11.61
CA VAL A 200 -4.01 -1.79 11.21
C VAL A 200 -3.96 -2.72 12.43
N ALA A 201 -3.12 -2.36 13.41
CA ALA A 201 -2.90 -3.16 14.60
C ALA A 201 -4.15 -3.21 15.49
N ALA A 202 -4.83 -2.07 15.69
CA ALA A 202 -6.06 -2.00 16.48
C ALA A 202 -7.20 -2.82 15.85
N TYR A 203 -7.45 -2.64 14.54
CA TYR A 203 -8.47 -3.43 13.83
C TYR A 203 -8.15 -4.93 13.85
N SER A 204 -6.90 -5.30 13.55
CA SER A 204 -6.50 -6.71 13.47
C SER A 204 -6.60 -7.41 14.83
N ALA A 205 -6.18 -6.75 15.92
CA ALA A 205 -6.28 -7.30 17.26
C ALA A 205 -7.75 -7.56 17.67
N LEU A 206 -8.64 -6.60 17.40
CA LEU A 206 -10.07 -6.75 17.71
C LEU A 206 -10.76 -7.81 16.85
N ALA A 207 -10.49 -7.83 15.54
CA ALA A 207 -11.07 -8.81 14.63
C ALA A 207 -10.60 -10.24 14.98
N ALA A 208 -9.31 -10.42 15.28
CA ALA A 208 -8.77 -11.70 15.72
C ALA A 208 -9.42 -12.16 17.04
N LYS A 209 -9.60 -11.26 18.01
CA LYS A 209 -10.31 -11.57 19.25
C LYS A 209 -11.76 -11.94 19.02
N ALA A 210 -12.48 -11.21 18.17
CA ALA A 210 -13.87 -11.47 17.84
C ALA A 210 -14.05 -12.87 17.24
N PHE A 211 -13.14 -13.33 16.36
CA PHE A 211 -13.15 -14.71 15.89
C PHE A 211 -12.89 -15.73 17.02
N SER A 212 -11.92 -15.48 17.90
CA SER A 212 -11.58 -16.44 18.96
C SER A 212 -12.67 -16.61 20.02
N VAL A 213 -13.55 -15.62 20.20
CA VAL A 213 -14.72 -15.69 21.10
C VAL A 213 -16.03 -16.00 20.37
N ALA A 214 -15.96 -16.54 19.15
CA ALA A 214 -17.11 -16.94 18.33
C ALA A 214 -18.11 -15.79 18.04
N GLN A 215 -17.61 -14.59 17.76
CA GLN A 215 -18.40 -13.45 17.24
C GLN A 215 -17.97 -13.08 15.81
N PRO A 216 -18.16 -13.97 14.81
CA PRO A 216 -17.67 -13.77 13.45
C PRO A 216 -18.28 -12.53 12.77
N GLU A 217 -19.55 -12.21 13.03
CA GLU A 217 -20.23 -11.04 12.45
C GLU A 217 -19.55 -9.71 12.82
N LEU A 218 -19.07 -9.60 14.07
CA LEU A 218 -18.30 -8.44 14.50
C LEU A 218 -16.94 -8.41 13.80
N ALA A 219 -16.26 -9.55 13.71
CA ALA A 219 -14.96 -9.65 13.06
C ALA A 219 -15.03 -9.24 11.58
N TRP A 220 -15.98 -9.78 10.82
CA TRP A 220 -16.17 -9.43 9.40
C TRP A 220 -16.51 -7.96 9.19
N ARG A 221 -17.37 -7.39 10.03
CA ARG A 221 -17.67 -5.94 9.98
C ARG A 221 -16.44 -5.07 10.24
N LEU A 222 -15.62 -5.42 11.23
CA LEU A 222 -14.36 -4.72 11.50
C LEU A 222 -13.39 -4.83 10.32
N LEU A 223 -13.33 -5.98 9.65
CA LEU A 223 -12.51 -6.17 8.47
C LEU A 223 -13.00 -5.34 7.29
N GLU A 224 -14.30 -5.36 6.99
CA GLU A 224 -14.87 -4.53 5.92
C GLU A 224 -14.60 -3.05 6.15
N GLU A 225 -14.77 -2.57 7.39
CA GLU A 225 -14.42 -1.19 7.75
C GLU A 225 -12.93 -0.88 7.54
N MET A 226 -12.06 -1.80 7.94
CA MET A 226 -10.62 -1.69 7.76
C MET A 226 -10.22 -1.61 6.28
N LEU A 227 -10.85 -2.42 5.42
CA LEU A 227 -10.62 -2.43 3.97
C LEU A 227 -11.14 -1.16 3.30
N LEU A 228 -12.28 -0.62 3.74
CA LEU A 228 -12.77 0.69 3.29
C LEU A 228 -11.77 1.82 3.61
N ALA A 229 -11.06 1.70 4.74
CA ALA A 229 -9.95 2.59 5.10
C ALA A 229 -8.64 2.31 4.32
N ARG A 230 -8.66 1.39 3.33
CA ARG A 230 -7.51 0.97 2.50
C ARG A 230 -6.35 0.37 3.31
N LYS A 231 -6.70 -0.39 4.34
CA LYS A 231 -5.75 -1.07 5.23
C LYS A 231 -5.93 -2.58 5.12
N LEU A 232 -4.84 -3.31 4.95
CA LEU A 232 -4.87 -4.78 4.83
C LEU A 232 -4.78 -5.45 6.20
N PRO A 233 -5.61 -6.48 6.51
CA PRO A 233 -5.57 -7.18 7.78
C PRO A 233 -4.29 -7.97 7.98
N LYS A 234 -3.79 -8.01 9.23
CA LYS A 234 -2.63 -8.84 9.58
C LYS A 234 -2.95 -10.34 9.54
N CYS A 235 -1.90 -11.15 9.41
CA CYS A 235 -1.98 -12.61 9.39
C CYS A 235 -2.77 -13.19 10.57
N GLU A 236 -2.60 -12.63 11.77
CA GLU A 236 -3.23 -13.08 13.01
C GLU A 236 -4.76 -13.20 12.91
N VAL A 237 -5.40 -12.34 12.11
CA VAL A 237 -6.84 -12.38 11.88
C VAL A 237 -7.24 -13.65 11.15
N TYR A 238 -6.55 -13.96 10.05
CA TYR A 238 -6.84 -15.16 9.26
C TYR A 238 -6.54 -16.42 10.07
N LEU A 239 -5.47 -16.42 10.87
CA LEU A 239 -5.15 -17.53 11.76
C LEU A 239 -6.24 -17.75 12.81
N ALA A 240 -6.76 -16.68 13.42
CA ALA A 240 -7.86 -16.76 14.37
C ALA A 240 -9.15 -17.27 13.71
N HIS A 241 -9.46 -16.81 12.49
CA HIS A 241 -10.60 -17.31 11.71
C HIS A 241 -10.48 -18.81 11.40
N LEU A 242 -9.30 -19.27 10.96
CA LEU A 242 -9.04 -20.68 10.67
C LEU A 242 -9.14 -21.53 11.93
N ALA A 243 -8.59 -21.06 13.06
CA ALA A 243 -8.69 -21.73 14.34
C ALA A 243 -10.14 -21.84 14.82
N HIS A 244 -10.94 -20.77 14.69
CA HIS A 244 -12.36 -20.78 15.00
C HIS A 244 -13.12 -21.76 14.11
N SER A 245 -12.87 -21.73 12.79
CA SER A 245 -13.53 -22.60 11.82
C SER A 245 -13.19 -24.09 12.04
N ALA A 246 -11.99 -24.39 12.52
CA ALA A 246 -11.56 -25.74 12.86
C ALA A 246 -12.28 -26.34 14.07
N GLN A 247 -12.99 -25.55 14.89
CA GLN A 247 -13.73 -26.06 16.05
C GLN A 247 -15.01 -26.82 15.66
N ASN A 248 -15.61 -26.48 14.52
CA ASN A 248 -16.86 -27.08 14.06
C ASN A 248 -16.77 -27.50 12.60
N ALA A 249 -16.66 -28.82 12.38
CA ALA A 249 -16.55 -29.40 11.04
C ALA A 249 -17.77 -29.10 10.15
N SER A 250 -18.98 -28.94 10.74
CA SER A 250 -20.20 -28.67 9.96
C SER A 250 -20.23 -27.29 9.31
N THR A 251 -19.60 -26.29 9.94
CA THR A 251 -19.54 -24.91 9.45
C THR A 251 -18.23 -24.57 8.76
N LEU A 252 -17.23 -25.46 8.83
CA LEU A 252 -15.88 -25.24 8.29
C LEU A 252 -15.92 -24.86 6.80
N VAL A 253 -16.65 -25.62 5.99
CA VAL A 253 -16.77 -25.40 4.54
C VAL A 253 -17.33 -24.01 4.23
N ALA A 254 -18.42 -23.62 4.91
CA ALA A 254 -19.03 -22.31 4.73
C ALA A 254 -18.08 -21.18 5.14
N ASN A 255 -17.37 -21.33 6.27
CA ASN A 255 -16.42 -20.33 6.74
C ASN A 255 -15.21 -20.19 5.80
N LEU A 256 -14.70 -21.30 5.27
CA LEU A 256 -13.61 -21.28 4.29
C LEU A 256 -14.04 -20.60 3.00
N GLU A 257 -15.24 -20.92 2.49
CA GLU A 257 -15.78 -20.27 1.29
C GLU A 257 -15.97 -18.75 1.53
N GLN A 258 -16.48 -18.34 2.69
CA GLN A 258 -16.60 -16.93 3.06
C GLN A 258 -15.24 -16.22 3.10
N LEU A 259 -14.21 -16.86 3.68
CA LEU A 259 -12.85 -16.32 3.69
C LEU A 259 -12.31 -16.16 2.27
N LEU A 260 -12.45 -17.17 1.40
CA LEU A 260 -11.93 -17.13 0.04
C LEU A 260 -12.64 -16.07 -0.81
N GLN A 261 -13.95 -15.92 -0.65
CA GLN A 261 -14.72 -14.83 -1.26
C GLN A 261 -14.30 -13.45 -0.76
N PHE A 262 -13.98 -13.33 0.53
CA PHE A 262 -13.44 -12.10 1.10
C PHE A 262 -12.06 -11.75 0.48
N LEU A 263 -11.16 -12.73 0.37
CA LEU A 263 -9.86 -12.54 -0.28
C LEU A 263 -10.01 -12.16 -1.76
N GLU A 264 -10.95 -12.78 -2.46
CA GLU A 264 -11.25 -12.49 -3.87
C GLU A 264 -11.78 -11.07 -4.05
N ARG A 265 -12.75 -10.66 -3.24
CA ARG A 265 -13.41 -9.36 -3.33
C ARG A 265 -12.45 -8.20 -3.13
N HIS A 266 -11.50 -8.37 -2.21
CA HIS A 266 -10.58 -7.30 -1.80
C HIS A 266 -9.17 -7.46 -2.40
N ASP A 267 -9.00 -8.38 -3.36
CA ASP A 267 -7.73 -8.69 -4.03
C ASP A 267 -6.55 -8.92 -3.05
N ILE A 268 -6.81 -9.65 -1.97
CA ILE A 268 -5.84 -9.85 -0.88
C ILE A 268 -4.92 -11.05 -1.17
N LEU A 269 -3.61 -10.83 -1.04
CA LEU A 269 -2.60 -11.88 -1.00
C LEU A 269 -2.38 -12.32 0.45
N ILE A 270 -2.37 -13.63 0.68
CA ILE A 270 -2.09 -14.19 2.01
C ILE A 270 -0.60 -14.43 2.19
N SER A 271 -0.12 -14.37 3.43
CA SER A 271 1.27 -14.73 3.73
C SER A 271 1.48 -16.24 3.71
N ASP A 272 2.73 -16.65 3.55
CA ASP A 272 3.13 -18.05 3.64
C ASP A 272 2.70 -18.71 4.96
N LEU A 273 2.72 -17.95 6.06
CA LEU A 273 2.25 -18.43 7.37
C LEU A 273 0.78 -18.86 7.34
N VAL A 274 -0.10 -18.06 6.73
CA VAL A 274 -1.53 -18.40 6.61
C VAL A 274 -1.71 -19.58 5.64
N ALA A 275 -0.92 -19.62 4.57
CA ALA A 275 -0.95 -20.69 3.60
C ALA A 275 -0.55 -22.05 4.22
N GLN A 276 0.50 -22.08 5.03
CA GLN A 276 0.91 -23.27 5.78
C GLN A 276 -0.18 -23.75 6.74
N GLN A 277 -0.87 -22.82 7.41
CA GLN A 277 -1.97 -23.17 8.33
C GLN A 277 -3.19 -23.73 7.60
N LEU A 278 -3.54 -23.21 6.43
CA LEU A 278 -4.56 -23.80 5.54
C LEU A 278 -4.18 -25.24 5.13
N MET A 279 -2.94 -25.46 4.74
CA MET A 279 -2.44 -26.80 4.37
C MET A 279 -2.50 -27.77 5.55
N ALA A 280 -2.06 -27.34 6.74
CA ALA A 280 -2.11 -28.16 7.95
C ALA A 280 -3.56 -28.51 8.34
N LEU A 281 -4.49 -27.56 8.20
CA LEU A 281 -5.91 -27.80 8.44
C LEU A 281 -6.50 -28.79 7.43
N ALA A 282 -6.13 -28.70 6.16
CA ALA A 282 -6.56 -29.64 5.12
C ALA A 282 -6.08 -31.07 5.39
N GLN A 283 -4.85 -31.23 5.88
CA GLN A 283 -4.31 -32.55 6.27
C GLN A 283 -5.08 -33.17 7.46
N ARG A 284 -5.57 -32.33 8.38
CA ARG A 284 -6.38 -32.78 9.52
C ARG A 284 -7.82 -33.12 9.13
N MET A 285 -8.37 -32.49 8.10
CA MET A 285 -9.77 -32.65 7.68
C MET A 285 -9.90 -32.89 6.16
N PRO A 286 -9.30 -33.96 5.62
CA PRO A 286 -9.26 -34.20 4.18
C PRO A 286 -10.62 -34.50 3.55
N GLN A 287 -11.63 -34.82 4.38
CA GLN A 287 -13.01 -35.06 3.96
C GLN A 287 -13.82 -33.77 3.72
N GLN A 288 -13.28 -32.61 4.12
CA GLN A 288 -13.97 -31.32 4.04
C GLN A 288 -13.38 -30.42 2.93
N PHE A 289 -12.07 -30.49 2.72
CA PHE A 289 -11.38 -29.77 1.65
C PHE A 289 -9.97 -30.32 1.43
N GLN A 290 -9.40 -30.04 0.26
CA GLN A 290 -8.04 -30.38 -0.13
C GLN A 290 -7.28 -29.12 -0.52
N VAL A 291 -6.00 -29.05 -0.18
CA VAL A 291 -5.12 -27.92 -0.52
C VAL A 291 -3.78 -28.45 -1.01
N ALA A 292 -3.34 -27.96 -2.16
CA ALA A 292 -2.02 -28.20 -2.70
C ALA A 292 -1.27 -26.88 -2.91
N SER A 293 0.00 -26.84 -2.50
CA SER A 293 0.90 -25.76 -2.93
C SER A 293 1.24 -25.97 -4.40
N THR A 294 1.10 -24.92 -5.20
CA THR A 294 1.32 -24.95 -6.65
C THR A 294 2.12 -23.74 -7.11
N ARG A 295 2.58 -23.81 -8.36
CA ARG A 295 3.19 -22.70 -9.09
C ARG A 295 2.46 -22.59 -10.43
N LEU A 296 2.62 -21.44 -11.08
CA LEU A 296 2.08 -21.24 -12.42
C LEU A 296 3.16 -21.55 -13.45
N ASP A 297 2.77 -22.18 -14.55
CA ASP A 297 3.62 -22.25 -15.72
C ASP A 297 3.69 -20.90 -16.45
N ARG A 298 4.47 -20.84 -17.54
CA ARG A 298 4.63 -19.61 -18.34
C ARG A 298 3.33 -19.11 -19.00
N MET A 299 2.32 -19.98 -19.11
CA MET A 299 1.03 -19.67 -19.72
C MET A 299 -0.06 -19.35 -18.68
N GLY A 300 0.27 -19.34 -17.39
CA GLY A 300 -0.70 -19.10 -16.31
C GLY A 300 -1.55 -20.32 -15.97
N LYS A 301 -1.04 -21.53 -16.24
CA LYS A 301 -1.68 -22.80 -15.88
C LYS A 301 -1.19 -23.24 -14.50
N CYS A 302 -2.12 -23.66 -13.65
CA CYS A 302 -1.84 -24.25 -12.35
C CYS A 302 -1.16 -25.61 -12.51
N THR A 303 0.00 -25.83 -11.87
CA THR A 303 0.69 -27.12 -11.96
C THR A 303 0.00 -28.25 -11.20
N ALA A 304 -0.86 -27.94 -10.23
CA ALA A 304 -1.58 -28.92 -9.44
C ALA A 304 -2.84 -29.44 -10.14
N CYS A 305 -3.77 -28.56 -10.52
CA CYS A 305 -5.04 -28.96 -11.15
C CYS A 305 -5.02 -28.92 -12.68
N GLN A 306 -3.94 -28.40 -13.29
CA GLN A 306 -3.80 -28.24 -14.74
C GLN A 306 -4.87 -27.34 -15.39
N GLN A 307 -5.55 -26.50 -14.61
CA GLN A 307 -6.49 -25.51 -15.12
C GLN A 307 -5.77 -24.19 -15.43
N HIS A 308 -6.29 -23.45 -16.40
CA HIS A 308 -5.88 -22.06 -16.61
C HIS A 308 -6.55 -21.18 -15.56
N LEU A 309 -5.80 -20.23 -15.01
CA LEU A 309 -6.36 -19.22 -14.13
C LEU A 309 -7.41 -18.35 -14.84
N GLN A 310 -8.27 -17.71 -14.04
CA GLN A 310 -9.29 -16.79 -14.55
C GLN A 310 -8.62 -15.63 -15.31
N HIS A 311 -9.19 -15.25 -16.46
CA HIS A 311 -8.74 -14.08 -17.22
C HIS A 311 -9.01 -12.78 -16.44
N VAL A 312 -8.14 -11.77 -16.59
CA VAL A 312 -8.30 -10.44 -15.96
C VAL A 312 -9.32 -9.55 -16.68
N ALA A 313 -9.96 -10.09 -17.73
CA ALA A 313 -10.85 -9.36 -18.61
C ALA A 313 -11.78 -8.43 -17.84
N ILE A 314 -11.70 -7.16 -18.19
CA ILE A 314 -12.74 -6.20 -17.87
C ILE A 314 -13.95 -6.46 -18.76
N SER A 315 -15.16 -6.24 -18.24
CA SER A 315 -16.37 -6.32 -19.07
C SER A 315 -16.47 -5.12 -20.02
N ASP A 316 -17.18 -5.27 -21.14
CA ASP A 316 -17.43 -4.19 -22.10
C ASP A 316 -18.05 -2.96 -21.44
N ALA A 317 -18.94 -3.16 -20.45
CA ALA A 317 -19.54 -2.09 -19.66
C ALA A 317 -18.50 -1.34 -18.80
N GLN A 318 -17.60 -2.08 -18.14
CA GLN A 318 -16.51 -1.49 -17.37
C GLN A 318 -15.51 -0.76 -18.27
N PHE A 319 -15.23 -1.30 -19.45
CA PHE A 319 -14.36 -0.64 -20.43
C PHE A 319 -15.00 0.65 -20.95
N ALA A 320 -16.29 0.63 -21.30
CA ALA A 320 -17.02 1.82 -21.74
C ALA A 320 -17.03 2.90 -20.66
N GLU A 321 -17.29 2.54 -19.40
CA GLU A 321 -17.26 3.48 -18.28
C GLU A 321 -15.85 4.06 -18.06
N LEU A 322 -14.81 3.21 -18.11
CA LEU A 322 -13.42 3.64 -18.01
C LEU A 322 -13.06 4.60 -19.14
N HIS A 323 -13.42 4.26 -20.38
CA HIS A 323 -13.22 5.08 -21.57
C HIS A 323 -13.89 6.44 -21.41
N GLU A 324 -15.20 6.49 -21.15
CA GLU A 324 -15.94 7.75 -21.02
C GLU A 324 -15.46 8.58 -19.83
N SER A 325 -15.22 7.97 -18.67
CA SER A 325 -14.72 8.68 -17.50
C SER A 325 -13.29 9.18 -17.70
N PHE A 326 -12.42 8.43 -18.39
CA PHE A 326 -11.08 8.89 -18.72
C PHE A 326 -11.18 10.09 -19.67
N LEU A 327 -11.99 9.99 -20.74
CA LEU A 327 -12.19 11.09 -21.66
C LEU A 327 -12.75 12.34 -20.94
N ALA A 328 -13.79 12.19 -20.12
CA ALA A 328 -14.41 13.30 -19.43
C ALA A 328 -13.50 13.90 -18.34
N LYS A 329 -12.94 13.09 -17.45
CA LYS A 329 -12.17 13.59 -16.29
C LYS A 329 -10.76 14.01 -16.64
N VAL A 330 -10.12 13.32 -17.58
CA VAL A 330 -8.69 13.53 -17.92
C VAL A 330 -8.52 14.51 -19.08
N LEU A 331 -9.45 14.58 -20.04
CA LEU A 331 -9.40 15.58 -21.12
C LEU A 331 -10.11 16.89 -20.80
N ILE A 332 -11.26 16.87 -20.10
CA ILE A 332 -12.11 18.08 -19.94
C ILE A 332 -11.75 18.89 -18.69
N ARG A 333 -11.29 18.24 -17.61
CA ARG A 333 -10.59 19.00 -16.56
C ARG A 333 -9.24 19.40 -17.15
N ASN A 334 -9.07 20.70 -17.42
CA ASN A 334 -7.92 21.37 -18.04
C ASN A 334 -6.54 21.12 -17.36
N ASP A 335 -6.43 20.11 -16.50
CA ASP A 335 -5.31 19.91 -15.59
C ASP A 335 -4.30 18.84 -16.04
N VAL A 336 -4.69 17.88 -16.88
CA VAL A 336 -3.79 16.75 -17.23
C VAL A 336 -2.94 17.03 -18.47
N PHE A 337 -3.48 17.80 -19.43
CA PHE A 337 -2.72 18.31 -20.57
C PHE A 337 -2.11 19.70 -20.30
N GLN A 338 -1.99 20.16 -19.05
CA GLN A 338 -1.48 21.51 -18.72
C GLN A 338 -0.12 21.86 -19.36
N LYS A 339 0.69 20.85 -19.68
CA LYS A 339 2.00 21.05 -20.33
C LYS A 339 1.98 20.86 -21.86
N SER A 340 0.81 20.63 -22.44
CA SER A 340 0.59 20.45 -23.87
C SER A 340 -0.35 21.54 -24.38
N THR A 341 -0.16 21.97 -25.63
CA THR A 341 -1.02 23.02 -26.19
C THR A 341 -2.33 22.42 -26.72
N PRO A 342 -3.46 23.14 -26.65
CA PRO A 342 -4.75 22.65 -27.17
C PRO A 342 -4.69 22.23 -28.64
N GLU A 343 -3.88 22.93 -29.45
CA GLU A 343 -3.69 22.62 -30.87
C GLU A 343 -2.95 21.29 -31.07
N GLU A 344 -1.96 20.99 -30.22
CA GLU A 344 -1.26 19.71 -30.24
C GLU A 344 -2.20 18.56 -29.91
N VAL A 345 -3.05 18.74 -28.89
CA VAL A 345 -4.06 17.76 -28.50
C VAL A 345 -5.07 17.55 -29.62
N ALA A 346 -5.58 18.62 -30.24
CA ALA A 346 -6.53 18.51 -31.35
C ALA A 346 -5.92 17.79 -32.57
N ARG A 347 -4.68 18.14 -32.94
CA ARG A 347 -3.94 17.46 -34.02
C ARG A 347 -3.74 15.98 -33.72
N PHE A 348 -3.45 15.62 -32.47
CA PHE A 348 -3.31 14.23 -32.09
C PHE A 348 -4.62 13.46 -32.19
N LYS A 349 -5.73 14.03 -31.71
CA LYS A 349 -7.05 13.42 -31.78
C LYS A 349 -7.42 13.09 -33.23
N GLN A 350 -7.27 14.08 -34.13
CA GLN A 350 -7.54 13.90 -35.55
C GLN A 350 -6.63 12.82 -36.18
N TYR A 351 -5.36 12.78 -35.79
CA TYR A 351 -4.42 11.77 -36.27
C TYR A 351 -4.86 10.35 -35.86
N VAL A 352 -5.21 10.16 -34.58
CA VAL A 352 -5.68 8.86 -34.07
C VAL A 352 -6.98 8.45 -34.75
N GLU A 353 -7.94 9.37 -34.93
CA GLU A 353 -9.19 9.07 -35.65
C GLU A 353 -8.99 8.57 -37.07
N GLN A 354 -7.95 9.05 -37.76
CA GLN A 354 -7.65 8.66 -39.14
C GLN A 354 -6.86 7.35 -39.26
N THR A 355 -6.09 6.99 -38.23
CA THR A 355 -5.08 5.92 -38.32
C THR A 355 -5.31 4.75 -37.36
N ALA A 356 -6.21 4.90 -36.39
CA ALA A 356 -6.74 3.80 -35.58
C ALA A 356 -7.55 2.81 -36.45
N PRO A 357 -7.76 1.55 -36.00
CA PRO A 357 -7.31 0.99 -34.72
C PRO A 357 -5.87 0.49 -34.76
N TYR A 358 -5.19 0.53 -33.61
CA TYR A 358 -3.87 -0.07 -33.43
C TYR A 358 -3.97 -1.32 -32.53
N ASP A 359 -3.03 -2.25 -32.71
CA ASP A 359 -2.90 -3.41 -31.84
C ASP A 359 -2.01 -3.12 -30.63
N CYS A 360 -1.08 -2.17 -30.75
CA CYS A 360 -0.25 -1.70 -29.62
C CYS A 360 0.19 -0.24 -29.77
N VAL A 361 0.11 0.53 -28.69
CA VAL A 361 0.63 1.91 -28.61
C VAL A 361 1.92 1.93 -27.77
N ILE A 362 3.01 2.43 -28.32
CA ILE A 362 4.35 2.38 -27.74
C ILE A 362 4.75 3.76 -27.23
N ASP A 363 5.11 3.85 -25.94
CA ASP A 363 5.81 5.00 -25.38
C ASP A 363 7.29 4.96 -25.79
N GLY A 364 7.61 5.66 -26.87
CA GLY A 364 8.94 5.65 -27.48
C GLY A 364 10.03 6.19 -26.56
N LEU A 365 9.70 7.15 -25.69
CA LEU A 365 10.65 7.74 -24.76
C LEU A 365 10.93 6.77 -23.61
N ASN A 366 9.88 6.21 -23.02
CA ASN A 366 10.02 5.27 -21.91
C ASN A 366 10.75 3.98 -22.33
N VAL A 367 10.48 3.49 -23.55
CA VAL A 367 11.20 2.36 -24.16
C VAL A 367 12.67 2.70 -24.36
N ALA A 368 12.96 3.83 -25.03
CA ALA A 368 14.32 4.25 -25.32
C ALA A 368 15.18 4.37 -24.05
N TYR A 369 14.67 5.04 -23.02
CA TYR A 369 15.39 5.28 -21.77
C TYR A 369 15.34 4.12 -20.77
N SER A 370 14.81 2.96 -21.16
CA SER A 370 14.69 1.79 -20.28
C SER A 370 15.98 1.25 -19.69
N THR A 371 17.10 1.45 -20.38
CA THR A 371 18.42 0.96 -19.97
C THR A 371 19.32 2.08 -19.43
N GLY A 372 18.71 3.22 -19.03
CA GLY A 372 19.38 4.34 -18.36
C GLY A 372 19.61 5.57 -19.26
N ASN A 373 19.73 6.73 -18.62
CA ASN A 373 19.78 8.04 -19.28
C ASN A 373 21.15 8.42 -19.90
N LYS A 374 22.18 7.59 -19.69
CA LYS A 374 23.57 7.88 -20.07
C LYS A 374 24.00 7.25 -21.41
N LYS A 375 23.08 6.63 -22.15
CA LYS A 375 23.39 5.93 -23.40
C LYS A 375 23.36 6.86 -24.62
N PRO A 376 24.19 6.61 -25.65
CA PRO A 376 24.19 7.42 -26.85
C PRO A 376 22.84 7.30 -27.60
N PRO A 377 22.39 8.37 -28.28
CA PRO A 377 21.12 8.38 -29.02
C PRO A 377 20.93 7.23 -30.01
N GLN A 378 22.02 6.73 -30.59
CA GLN A 378 21.99 5.58 -31.49
C GLN A 378 21.52 4.28 -30.81
N GLN A 379 21.93 4.05 -29.56
CA GLN A 379 21.55 2.87 -28.80
C GLN A 379 20.09 2.96 -28.32
N LEU A 380 19.64 4.17 -27.97
CA LEU A 380 18.24 4.47 -27.63
C LEU A 380 17.31 4.18 -28.83
N ALA A 381 17.68 4.66 -30.02
CA ALA A 381 16.92 4.42 -31.25
C ALA A 381 16.88 2.94 -31.63
N LYS A 382 18.01 2.22 -31.49
CA LYS A 382 18.10 0.78 -31.78
C LYS A 382 17.17 -0.05 -30.90
N LEU A 383 17.04 0.33 -29.64
CA LEU A 383 16.14 -0.32 -28.71
C LEU A 383 14.67 -0.14 -29.14
N LEU A 384 14.25 1.09 -29.44
CA LEU A 384 12.90 1.36 -29.94
C LEU A 384 12.61 0.60 -31.24
N ALA A 385 13.55 0.59 -32.19
CA ALA A 385 13.42 -0.17 -33.43
C ALA A 385 13.31 -1.69 -33.19
N THR A 386 13.96 -2.22 -32.15
CA THR A 386 13.85 -3.64 -31.78
C THR A 386 12.45 -3.97 -31.26
N VAL A 387 11.84 -3.09 -30.45
CA VAL A 387 10.45 -3.25 -29.99
C VAL A 387 9.48 -3.18 -31.16
N VAL A 388 9.64 -2.20 -32.07
CA VAL A 388 8.82 -2.09 -33.30
C VAL A 388 8.95 -3.36 -34.14
N ARG A 389 10.17 -3.89 -34.31
CA ARG A 389 10.43 -5.13 -35.02
C ARG A 389 9.70 -6.33 -34.38
N TYR A 390 9.73 -6.46 -33.06
CA TYR A 390 9.05 -7.54 -32.33
C TYR A 390 7.53 -7.58 -32.64
N PHE A 391 6.87 -6.42 -32.72
CA PHE A 391 5.46 -6.33 -33.08
C PHE A 391 5.22 -6.52 -34.59
N LYS A 392 6.10 -5.98 -35.43
CA LYS A 392 6.00 -6.12 -36.89
C LYS A 392 6.12 -7.57 -37.35
N GLU A 393 7.05 -8.34 -36.77
CA GLU A 393 7.23 -9.78 -37.03
C GLU A 393 5.95 -10.58 -36.67
N ARG A 394 5.16 -10.09 -35.72
CA ARG A 394 3.84 -10.65 -35.32
C ARG A 394 2.66 -10.07 -36.11
N ARG A 395 2.92 -9.27 -37.16
CA ARG A 395 1.93 -8.59 -38.00
C ARG A 395 0.98 -7.65 -37.22
N LYS A 396 1.43 -7.12 -36.08
CA LYS A 396 0.67 -6.12 -35.30
C LYS A 396 0.87 -4.71 -35.86
N ARG A 397 -0.20 -3.91 -35.93
CA ARG A 397 -0.19 -2.47 -36.22
C ARG A 397 0.15 -1.69 -34.96
N VAL A 398 1.18 -0.86 -35.03
CA VAL A 398 1.66 -0.11 -33.86
C VAL A 398 1.73 1.39 -34.09
N LEU A 399 1.42 2.15 -33.05
CA LEU A 399 1.63 3.59 -32.96
C LEU A 399 2.80 3.86 -32.01
N VAL A 400 3.82 4.58 -32.48
CA VAL A 400 4.90 5.07 -31.63
C VAL A 400 4.65 6.53 -31.28
N LEU A 401 4.52 6.80 -29.98
CA LEU A 401 4.51 8.14 -29.43
C LEU A 401 5.93 8.54 -29.05
N GLY A 402 6.37 9.69 -29.55
CA GLY A 402 7.70 10.19 -29.29
C GLY A 402 7.74 11.70 -29.15
N ARG A 403 8.95 12.23 -29.01
CA ARG A 403 9.23 13.66 -28.89
C ARG A 403 9.88 14.23 -30.13
N GLN A 404 9.68 15.52 -30.38
CA GLN A 404 10.29 16.20 -31.53
C GLN A 404 11.81 16.01 -31.61
N HIS A 405 12.52 15.99 -30.48
CA HIS A 405 13.98 15.77 -30.46
C HIS A 405 14.42 14.39 -30.98
N MET A 406 13.52 13.39 -31.01
CA MET A 406 13.80 12.06 -31.54
C MET A 406 14.03 12.07 -33.06
N ARG A 407 13.60 13.13 -33.78
CA ARG A 407 13.93 13.31 -35.21
C ARG A 407 15.43 13.41 -35.47
N ASN A 408 16.20 13.82 -34.46
CA ASN A 408 17.65 13.95 -34.56
C ASN A 408 18.39 12.63 -34.29
N TRP A 409 17.66 11.54 -34.08
CA TRP A 409 18.26 10.21 -33.94
C TRP A 409 18.78 9.68 -35.29
N SER A 410 19.47 8.55 -35.23
CA SER A 410 20.10 7.92 -36.40
C SER A 410 19.10 7.74 -37.56
N LYS A 411 19.38 8.39 -38.70
CA LYS A 411 18.47 8.40 -39.88
C LYS A 411 18.06 7.01 -40.36
N PRO A 412 18.96 6.01 -40.50
CA PRO A 412 18.58 4.67 -40.95
C PRO A 412 17.61 3.97 -39.99
N VAL A 413 17.82 4.12 -38.68
CA VAL A 413 16.98 3.50 -37.66
C VAL A 413 15.62 4.19 -37.59
N TRP A 414 15.61 5.52 -37.72
CA TRP A 414 14.37 6.30 -37.72
C TRP A 414 13.51 6.00 -38.95
N GLN A 415 14.11 5.90 -40.14
CA GLN A 415 13.42 5.50 -41.37
C GLN A 415 12.77 4.11 -41.22
N TYR A 416 13.49 3.16 -40.61
CA TYR A 416 12.91 1.84 -40.32
C TYR A 416 11.66 1.94 -39.44
N ILE A 417 11.69 2.74 -38.38
CA ILE A 417 10.53 2.93 -37.49
C ILE A 417 9.35 3.54 -38.27
N GLN A 418 9.58 4.60 -39.04
CA GLN A 418 8.53 5.28 -39.82
C GLN A 418 7.89 4.38 -40.89
N SER A 419 8.66 3.49 -41.51
CA SER A 419 8.15 2.56 -42.51
C SER A 419 7.37 1.37 -41.93
N ASN A 420 7.55 1.07 -40.63
CA ASN A 420 6.97 -0.11 -39.99
C ASN A 420 5.95 0.22 -38.89
N ALA A 421 5.79 1.49 -38.53
CA ALA A 421 4.88 1.95 -37.49
C ALA A 421 4.27 3.32 -37.85
N SER A 422 3.06 3.58 -37.34
CA SER A 422 2.55 4.95 -37.28
C SER A 422 3.36 5.71 -36.22
N VAL A 423 3.71 6.97 -36.47
CA VAL A 423 4.55 7.75 -35.55
C VAL A 423 3.94 9.13 -35.33
N PHE A 424 3.72 9.49 -34.07
CA PHE A 424 3.31 10.83 -33.68
C PHE A 424 4.32 11.44 -32.71
N LEU A 425 4.76 12.67 -33.00
CA LEU A 425 5.76 13.37 -32.19
C LEU A 425 5.12 14.56 -31.47
N THR A 426 5.11 14.48 -30.15
CA THR A 426 4.70 15.56 -29.24
C THR A 426 5.87 16.52 -28.98
N ASN A 427 5.54 17.73 -28.54
CA ASN A 427 6.50 18.72 -28.08
C ASN A 427 7.31 18.16 -26.91
N ASN A 428 8.58 18.57 -26.77
CA ASN A 428 9.49 18.07 -25.75
C ASN A 428 9.05 18.38 -24.30
N LEU A 429 8.12 19.32 -24.11
CA LEU A 429 7.61 19.73 -22.79
C LEU A 429 6.28 19.05 -22.40
N SER A 430 5.61 18.40 -23.36
CA SER A 430 4.33 17.71 -23.15
C SER A 430 4.43 16.55 -22.16
N HIS A 431 3.32 16.05 -21.65
CA HIS A 431 3.30 14.77 -20.92
C HIS A 431 2.90 13.66 -21.88
N ASP A 432 3.58 12.51 -21.90
CA ASP A 432 3.31 11.43 -22.87
C ASP A 432 2.18 10.50 -22.42
N ASP A 433 2.05 10.28 -21.11
CA ASP A 433 1.07 9.35 -20.52
C ASP A 433 -0.39 9.60 -20.96
N PRO A 434 -0.88 10.85 -21.06
CA PRO A 434 -2.26 11.11 -21.49
C PRO A 434 -2.49 10.79 -22.98
N PHE A 435 -1.49 11.02 -23.84
CA PHE A 435 -1.58 10.70 -25.27
C PHE A 435 -1.55 9.18 -25.48
N LEU A 436 -0.71 8.47 -24.71
CA LEU A 436 -0.62 7.02 -24.70
C LEU A 436 -1.98 6.41 -24.34
N LEU A 437 -2.51 6.76 -23.18
CA LEU A 437 -3.80 6.23 -22.70
C LEU A 437 -4.95 6.58 -23.65
N TYR A 438 -4.97 7.79 -24.20
CA TYR A 438 -6.00 8.18 -25.16
C TYR A 438 -5.97 7.30 -26.41
N ALA A 439 -4.80 7.13 -27.04
CA ALA A 439 -4.71 6.33 -28.26
C ALA A 439 -5.04 4.86 -28.01
N THR A 440 -4.63 4.30 -26.87
CA THR A 440 -4.94 2.92 -26.50
C THR A 440 -6.44 2.73 -26.28
N LEU A 441 -7.05 3.54 -25.41
CA LEU A 441 -8.49 3.43 -25.10
C LEU A 441 -9.38 3.70 -26.32
N ARG A 442 -8.98 4.59 -27.23
CA ARG A 442 -9.73 4.87 -28.48
C ARG A 442 -9.59 3.79 -29.54
N SER A 443 -8.51 3.01 -29.51
CA SER A 443 -8.28 1.96 -30.50
C SER A 443 -9.09 0.70 -30.23
N GLY A 444 -9.52 0.50 -28.98
CA GLY A 444 -10.42 -0.57 -28.58
C GLY A 444 -9.98 -1.25 -27.30
N GLN A 445 -10.81 -2.19 -26.84
CA GLN A 445 -10.56 -2.95 -25.61
C GLN A 445 -9.34 -3.86 -25.74
N GLU A 446 -9.10 -4.45 -26.92
CA GLU A 446 -8.00 -5.38 -27.19
C GLU A 446 -6.65 -4.69 -27.48
N THR A 447 -6.59 -3.35 -27.43
CA THR A 447 -5.36 -2.62 -27.77
C THR A 447 -4.40 -2.65 -26.61
N ASP A 448 -3.21 -3.20 -26.86
CA ASP A 448 -2.12 -3.23 -25.90
C ASP A 448 -1.38 -1.86 -25.83
N PHE A 449 -0.58 -1.65 -24.80
CA PHE A 449 0.37 -0.53 -24.78
C PHE A 449 1.70 -0.88 -24.14
N PHE A 450 2.74 -0.17 -24.52
CA PHE A 450 4.11 -0.44 -24.07
C PHE A 450 4.65 0.74 -23.26
N SER A 451 4.81 0.55 -21.95
CA SER A 451 5.45 1.53 -21.06
C SER A 451 5.95 0.87 -19.77
N ARG A 452 6.95 1.46 -19.11
CA ARG A 452 7.36 1.08 -17.75
C ARG A 452 6.62 1.87 -16.68
N ASP A 453 5.91 2.95 -17.04
CA ASP A 453 5.19 3.73 -16.03
C ASP A 453 3.98 2.96 -15.50
N LEU A 454 3.76 3.01 -14.19
CA LEU A 454 2.61 2.42 -13.52
C LEU A 454 1.40 3.36 -13.51
N MET A 455 1.53 4.59 -14.03
CA MET A 455 0.45 5.54 -14.28
C MET A 455 -0.35 5.89 -13.01
N ARG A 456 0.34 5.93 -11.86
CA ARG A 456 -0.25 6.07 -10.52
C ARG A 456 -1.11 7.33 -10.36
N SER A 457 -0.64 8.44 -10.93
CA SER A 457 -1.34 9.73 -10.91
C SER A 457 -2.68 9.65 -11.66
N HIS A 458 -2.69 9.03 -12.85
CA HIS A 458 -3.89 8.89 -13.67
C HIS A 458 -4.90 7.93 -13.03
N ALA A 459 -4.42 6.82 -12.46
CA ALA A 459 -5.26 5.90 -11.70
C ALA A 459 -5.96 6.58 -10.51
N PHE A 460 -5.27 7.52 -9.83
CA PHE A 460 -5.85 8.27 -8.72
C PHE A 460 -6.95 9.26 -9.17
N LEU A 461 -6.80 9.87 -10.35
CA LEU A 461 -7.78 10.83 -10.89
C LEU A 461 -9.14 10.20 -11.26
N LEU A 462 -9.17 8.89 -11.52
CA LEU A 462 -10.38 8.19 -11.95
C LEU A 462 -11.39 7.96 -10.80
N GLY A 463 -10.95 7.99 -9.55
CA GLY A 463 -11.77 7.69 -8.36
C GLY A 463 -11.55 6.26 -7.85
N GLY A 464 -12.23 5.87 -6.76
CA GLY A 464 -12.02 4.56 -6.10
C GLY A 464 -12.34 3.36 -6.99
N ASP A 465 -13.56 3.30 -7.51
CA ASP A 465 -14.07 2.12 -8.23
C ASP A 465 -13.39 1.95 -9.59
N LEU A 466 -13.28 3.05 -10.35
CA LEU A 466 -12.60 3.05 -11.65
C LEU A 466 -11.09 2.86 -11.55
N LYS A 467 -10.46 3.18 -10.40
CA LYS A 467 -9.04 2.86 -10.19
C LYS A 467 -8.80 1.35 -10.24
N ALA A 468 -9.67 0.56 -9.62
CA ALA A 468 -9.53 -0.90 -9.65
C ALA A 468 -9.72 -1.45 -11.07
N VAL A 469 -10.70 -0.93 -11.81
CA VAL A 469 -10.92 -1.28 -13.23
C VAL A 469 -9.70 -0.90 -14.09
N PHE A 470 -9.19 0.33 -13.95
CA PHE A 470 -8.01 0.79 -14.67
C PHE A 470 -6.78 -0.06 -14.38
N ARG A 471 -6.59 -0.49 -13.13
CA ARG A 471 -5.46 -1.35 -12.74
C ARG A 471 -5.56 -2.75 -13.34
N ARG A 472 -6.76 -3.33 -13.43
CA ARG A 472 -7.01 -4.60 -14.13
C ARG A 472 -6.76 -4.47 -15.63
N TRP A 473 -7.31 -3.43 -16.25
CA TRP A 473 -7.06 -3.10 -17.65
C TRP A 473 -5.56 -2.93 -17.94
N GLN A 474 -4.87 -2.20 -17.07
CA GLN A 474 -3.43 -1.97 -17.15
C GLN A 474 -2.66 -3.29 -17.08
N GLN A 475 -3.00 -4.19 -16.16
CA GLN A 475 -2.35 -5.49 -16.04
C GLN A 475 -2.48 -6.32 -17.34
N GLU A 476 -3.66 -6.29 -17.95
CA GLU A 476 -4.02 -7.08 -19.13
C GLU A 476 -3.36 -6.57 -20.42
N HIS A 477 -3.06 -5.27 -20.51
CA HIS A 477 -2.63 -4.60 -21.74
C HIS A 477 -1.21 -4.01 -21.69
N GLN A 478 -0.59 -3.88 -20.52
CA GLN A 478 0.72 -3.23 -20.36
C GLN A 478 1.89 -4.18 -20.63
N TYR A 479 2.56 -3.96 -21.76
CA TYR A 479 3.88 -4.50 -22.04
C TYR A 479 4.98 -3.70 -21.34
N SER A 480 6.05 -4.40 -20.94
CA SER A 480 7.26 -3.76 -20.38
C SER A 480 8.54 -4.43 -20.88
N LEU A 481 9.69 -3.78 -20.66
CA LEU A 481 11.01 -4.34 -20.98
C LEU A 481 11.61 -4.99 -19.75
N VAL A 482 12.14 -6.22 -19.90
CA VAL A 482 13.11 -6.79 -18.96
C VAL A 482 14.52 -6.46 -19.49
N THR A 483 15.38 -5.98 -18.60
CA THR A 483 16.77 -5.56 -18.86
C THR A 483 17.56 -6.58 -19.68
N GLN A 484 18.54 -6.07 -20.45
CA GLN A 484 19.48 -6.85 -21.24
C GLN A 484 20.05 -8.03 -20.44
N THR A 485 19.90 -9.23 -20.97
CA THR A 485 20.71 -10.38 -20.55
C THR A 485 22.20 -10.05 -20.77
N GLN A 486 23.11 -10.81 -20.15
CA GLN A 486 24.56 -10.68 -20.38
C GLN A 486 24.95 -10.77 -21.87
N THR A 487 24.06 -11.35 -22.71
CA THR A 487 24.18 -11.47 -24.17
C THR A 487 23.63 -10.27 -24.96
N GLY A 488 23.08 -9.24 -24.29
CA GLY A 488 22.54 -8.04 -24.93
C GLY A 488 21.17 -8.23 -25.61
N GLN A 489 20.51 -9.37 -25.43
CA GLN A 489 19.17 -9.62 -25.95
C GLN A 489 18.12 -8.87 -25.13
N ILE A 490 17.14 -8.31 -25.84
CA ILE A 490 16.01 -7.59 -25.26
C ILE A 490 14.88 -8.60 -25.05
N ILE A 491 14.44 -8.76 -23.80
CA ILE A 491 13.29 -9.61 -23.47
C ILE A 491 12.08 -8.70 -23.24
N VAL A 492 11.09 -8.81 -24.11
CA VAL A 492 9.80 -8.16 -23.95
C VAL A 492 8.99 -8.94 -22.91
N LYS A 493 8.60 -8.29 -21.83
CA LYS A 493 7.65 -8.84 -20.85
C LYS A 493 6.25 -8.61 -21.38
N GLU A 494 5.60 -9.70 -21.77
CA GLU A 494 4.20 -9.71 -22.17
C GLU A 494 3.29 -9.42 -20.95
N PRO A 495 2.11 -8.81 -21.17
CA PRO A 495 1.18 -8.52 -20.09
C PRO A 495 0.65 -9.81 -19.46
N ILE A 496 0.29 -9.72 -18.18
CA ILE A 496 -0.20 -10.85 -17.41
C ILE A 496 -1.72 -10.87 -17.52
N ARG A 497 -2.24 -11.69 -18.43
CA ARG A 497 -3.68 -11.76 -18.73
C ARG A 497 -4.50 -12.64 -17.78
N HIS A 498 -3.85 -13.27 -16.80
CA HIS A 498 -4.52 -14.05 -15.76
C HIS A 498 -4.55 -13.32 -14.41
N ARG A 499 -5.60 -13.60 -13.63
CA ARG A 499 -5.88 -12.93 -12.36
C ARG A 499 -4.82 -13.27 -11.31
N LEU A 500 -4.31 -12.23 -10.65
CA LEU A 500 -3.26 -12.30 -9.62
C LEU A 500 -3.81 -12.21 -8.20
N SER A 501 -5.13 -12.29 -8.03
CA SER A 501 -5.84 -12.33 -6.75
C SER A 501 -6.54 -13.67 -6.56
N ALA A 502 -7.03 -13.93 -5.35
CA ALA A 502 -7.82 -15.14 -5.08
C ALA A 502 -9.03 -15.22 -6.02
N HIS A 503 -9.30 -16.39 -6.59
CA HIS A 503 -10.46 -16.60 -7.46
C HIS A 503 -10.80 -18.08 -7.63
N LYS A 504 -12.01 -18.37 -8.08
CA LYS A 504 -12.53 -19.73 -8.29
C LYS A 504 -12.68 -20.06 -9.77
N VAL A 505 -12.12 -21.19 -10.21
CA VAL A 505 -12.25 -21.75 -11.57
C VAL A 505 -12.76 -23.18 -11.44
N ASN A 506 -13.88 -23.53 -12.07
CA ASN A 506 -14.42 -24.90 -12.07
C ASN A 506 -14.47 -25.56 -10.68
N ASN A 507 -14.97 -24.83 -9.68
CA ASN A 507 -15.03 -25.24 -8.27
C ASN A 507 -13.67 -25.40 -7.54
N VAL A 508 -12.57 -24.97 -8.16
CA VAL A 508 -11.23 -24.95 -7.57
C VAL A 508 -10.80 -23.51 -7.33
N TRP A 509 -10.43 -23.21 -6.08
CA TRP A 509 -9.89 -21.92 -5.69
C TRP A 509 -8.39 -21.85 -5.95
N HIS A 510 -7.94 -20.74 -6.53
CA HIS A 510 -6.53 -20.40 -6.67
C HIS A 510 -6.24 -19.17 -5.83
N VAL A 511 -5.35 -19.30 -4.84
CA VAL A 511 -5.03 -18.23 -3.89
C VAL A 511 -3.54 -17.89 -3.97
N PRO A 512 -3.18 -16.65 -4.33
CA PRO A 512 -1.79 -16.21 -4.36
C PRO A 512 -1.21 -16.04 -2.96
N CYS A 513 0.07 -16.38 -2.80
CA CYS A 513 0.80 -16.24 -1.56
C CYS A 513 2.01 -15.30 -1.72
N CYS A 514 2.32 -14.55 -0.67
CA CYS A 514 3.57 -13.79 -0.54
C CYS A 514 4.41 -14.31 0.64
N ASP A 515 5.73 -14.14 0.56
CA ASP A 515 6.65 -14.61 1.60
C ASP A 515 6.35 -13.97 2.96
N THR A 516 6.05 -12.67 2.96
CA THR A 516 5.77 -11.89 4.17
C THR A 516 4.56 -11.00 4.00
N TYR A 517 3.90 -10.71 5.11
CA TYR A 517 2.74 -9.81 5.16
C TYR A 517 3.08 -8.43 4.58
N MET A 518 2.24 -7.96 3.67
CA MET A 518 2.36 -6.63 3.06
C MET A 518 1.35 -5.67 3.68
N THR A 519 1.80 -4.48 4.07
CA THR A 519 0.94 -3.43 4.64
C THR A 519 0.09 -2.70 3.59
N GLN A 520 0.46 -2.83 2.32
CA GLN A 520 -0.22 -2.28 1.15
C GLN A 520 -0.10 -3.29 0.00
N PRO A 521 -1.09 -3.35 -0.91
CA PRO A 521 -0.97 -4.16 -2.12
C PRO A 521 0.25 -3.74 -2.95
N PRO A 522 0.95 -4.69 -3.62
CA PRO A 522 2.02 -4.35 -4.53
C PRO A 522 1.52 -3.48 -5.70
N ASP A 523 2.27 -2.44 -6.02
CA ASP A 523 2.01 -1.58 -7.18
C ASP A 523 2.49 -2.20 -8.50
N SER A 524 3.31 -3.25 -8.46
CA SER A 524 3.83 -3.96 -9.64
C SER A 524 2.96 -5.17 -9.99
N PHE A 525 2.85 -5.45 -11.29
CA PHE A 525 2.24 -6.68 -11.79
C PHE A 525 3.32 -7.76 -11.88
N GLU A 526 3.56 -8.41 -10.75
CA GLU A 526 4.45 -9.56 -10.62
C GLU A 526 3.63 -10.78 -10.25
N VAL A 527 3.88 -11.88 -10.95
CA VAL A 527 3.22 -13.15 -10.66
C VAL A 527 3.78 -13.64 -9.32
N PRO A 528 2.93 -13.86 -8.30
CA PRO A 528 3.36 -14.44 -7.04
C PRO A 528 4.02 -15.80 -7.28
N GLU A 529 5.17 -16.06 -6.65
CA GLU A 529 5.91 -17.29 -6.87
C GLU A 529 5.17 -18.53 -6.38
N LYS A 530 4.37 -18.37 -5.33
CA LYS A 530 3.64 -19.44 -4.65
C LYS A 530 2.14 -19.20 -4.72
N TRP A 531 1.42 -20.27 -5.00
CA TRP A 531 -0.03 -20.30 -5.05
C TRP A 531 -0.56 -21.49 -4.26
N LEU A 532 -1.79 -21.39 -3.78
CA LEU A 532 -2.56 -22.52 -3.28
C LEU A 532 -3.63 -22.88 -4.30
N CYS A 533 -3.79 -24.18 -4.53
CA CYS A 533 -4.89 -24.78 -5.26
C CYS A 533 -5.78 -25.50 -4.23
N LEU A 534 -7.00 -25.02 -4.02
CA LEU A 534 -7.92 -25.53 -3.01
C LEU A 534 -9.19 -26.07 -3.66
N THR A 535 -9.63 -27.24 -3.22
CA THR A 535 -10.93 -27.82 -3.59
C THR A 535 -11.72 -28.05 -2.31
N ILE A 536 -12.91 -27.47 -2.24
CA ILE A 536 -13.83 -27.65 -1.11
C ILE A 536 -14.83 -28.73 -1.53
N THR A 537 -14.99 -29.76 -0.69
CA THR A 537 -15.79 -30.96 -1.00
C THR A 537 -17.23 -30.86 -0.53
#